data_AF-A0A2N3AK71-F1
#
_entry.id   AF-A0A2N3AK71-F1
#
_cell.length_a   1.000
_cell.length_b   1.000
_cell.length_c   1.000
_cell.angle_alpha   90.00
_cell.angle_beta   90.00
_cell.angle_gamma   90.00
#
_symmetry.space_group_name_H-M   'P 1'
#
loop_
_entity.id
_entity.type
_entity.pdbx_description
1 polymer ?
#
loop_
_entity_poly.entity_id
_entity_poly.type
_entity_poly.pdbx_seq_one_letter_code
_entity_poly.pdbx_strand_id
1 'polypeptide(L)'
;MKVGIPRGLLFNDFSPLFIPFFKYLGIKTVVSDETNRKIINRGLEIVPAEYCFPTKVAYGHVDNLLKKLKKDDFIFIPYIANTGEPTGSYRYCVTCPWTQSAPDLMKSAPKLAKEGLNLENLVSPSLFFDWGLNHIEDQMKKAVAKMGHSTKNVRAALQEGLINKERFDKKIEERTKEVFDSIKKYKKNEPAFLVMARPYTAYDANVNNDIVNKILDAGYLAIPLELAPIGSIDISQQMPKMYWIQGQKKLAAIELLNKNKNLFGIDITYFACGPDTQINQQMR
;
A
#
# COMPACT_ATOMS: atom_id res chain seq x y z
N MET A 1 16.20 -15.68 -14.07
CA MET A 1 15.31 -14.51 -14.09
C MET A 1 14.64 -14.34 -12.73
N LYS A 2 14.56 -13.10 -12.25
CA LYS A 2 13.88 -12.67 -11.03
C LYS A 2 13.02 -11.45 -11.33
N VAL A 3 12.04 -11.21 -10.48
CA VAL A 3 11.23 -9.99 -10.49
C VAL A 3 11.40 -9.24 -9.17
N GLY A 4 11.88 -8.01 -9.24
CA GLY A 4 11.98 -7.09 -8.12
C GLY A 4 10.66 -6.39 -7.86
N ILE A 5 10.20 -6.36 -6.61
CA ILE A 5 9.04 -5.56 -6.19
C ILE A 5 9.51 -4.58 -5.10
N PRO A 6 9.43 -3.26 -5.31
CA PRO A 6 9.90 -2.31 -4.31
C PRO A 6 9.00 -2.34 -3.08
N ARG A 7 9.60 -2.34 -1.88
CA ARG A 7 8.92 -2.22 -0.58
C ARG A 7 8.49 -0.77 -0.32
N GLY A 8 7.69 -0.22 -1.22
CA GLY A 8 7.18 1.14 -1.11
C GLY A 8 5.78 1.24 -1.71
N LEU A 9 5.06 2.31 -1.36
CA LEU A 9 3.71 2.57 -1.87
C LEU A 9 2.81 1.34 -1.70
N LEU A 10 2.10 0.89 -2.72
CA LEU A 10 1.08 -0.16 -2.60
C LEU A 10 1.63 -1.58 -2.34
N PHE A 11 2.92 -1.72 -1.99
CA PHE A 11 3.53 -3.01 -1.65
C PHE A 11 2.79 -3.75 -0.54
N ASN A 12 2.56 -3.11 0.61
CA ASN A 12 1.93 -3.79 1.75
C ASN A 12 0.49 -4.22 1.42
N ASP A 13 -0.23 -3.45 0.59
CA ASP A 13 -1.59 -3.76 0.15
C ASP A 13 -1.64 -4.96 -0.81
N PHE A 14 -0.69 -5.07 -1.76
CA PHE A 14 -0.78 -6.03 -2.87
C PHE A 14 0.31 -7.11 -2.90
N SER A 15 1.30 -7.08 -2.01
CA SER A 15 2.28 -8.17 -1.90
C SER A 15 1.64 -9.54 -1.62
N PRO A 16 0.53 -9.66 -0.84
CA PRO A 16 -0.18 -10.94 -0.68
C PRO A 16 -0.78 -11.47 -1.99
N LEU A 17 -0.98 -10.61 -3.00
CA LEU A 17 -1.44 -11.00 -4.33
C LEU A 17 -0.26 -11.34 -5.25
N PHE A 18 0.70 -10.41 -5.40
CA PHE A 18 1.72 -10.50 -6.43
C PHE A 18 2.84 -11.50 -6.11
N ILE A 19 3.24 -11.64 -4.84
CA ILE A 19 4.29 -12.59 -4.47
C ILE A 19 3.85 -14.04 -4.75
N PRO A 20 2.64 -14.48 -4.33
CA PRO A 20 2.15 -15.82 -4.67
C PRO A 20 1.92 -16.00 -6.17
N PHE A 21 1.43 -14.97 -6.87
CA PHE A 21 1.28 -14.99 -8.32
C PHE A 21 2.59 -15.33 -9.04
N PHE A 22 3.67 -14.59 -8.76
CA PHE A 22 4.97 -14.86 -9.38
C PHE A 22 5.56 -16.19 -8.94
N LYS A 23 5.39 -16.55 -7.65
CA LYS A 23 5.82 -17.86 -7.13
C LYS A 23 5.15 -19.01 -7.87
N TYR A 24 3.84 -18.92 -8.15
CA TYR A 24 3.09 -19.94 -8.88
C TYR A 24 3.63 -20.12 -10.31
N LEU A 25 4.06 -19.05 -10.96
CA LEU A 25 4.69 -19.09 -12.29
C LEU A 25 6.15 -19.54 -12.26
N GLY A 26 6.70 -19.90 -11.10
CA GLY A 26 8.12 -20.26 -10.93
C GLY A 26 9.06 -19.06 -11.03
N ILE A 27 8.55 -17.83 -10.95
CA ILE A 27 9.34 -16.60 -11.02
C ILE A 27 9.75 -16.20 -9.60
N LYS A 28 11.05 -16.16 -9.34
CA LYS A 28 11.58 -15.74 -8.03
C LYS A 28 11.37 -14.25 -7.83
N THR A 29 10.66 -13.90 -6.75
CA THR A 29 10.49 -12.49 -6.34
C THR A 29 11.65 -12.04 -5.45
N VAL A 30 12.13 -10.82 -5.66
CA VAL A 30 13.09 -10.11 -4.81
C VAL A 30 12.42 -8.84 -4.32
N VAL A 31 12.51 -8.55 -3.02
CA VAL A 31 11.99 -7.31 -2.45
C VAL A 31 13.17 -6.42 -2.06
N SER A 32 13.00 -5.09 -2.14
CA SER A 32 14.01 -4.18 -1.60
C SER A 32 14.19 -4.40 -0.10
N ASP A 33 15.32 -3.93 0.44
CA ASP A 33 15.56 -4.03 1.88
C ASP A 33 14.51 -3.26 2.66
N GLU A 34 14.43 -3.53 3.96
CA GLU A 34 13.71 -2.65 4.86
C GLU A 34 14.25 -1.22 4.76
N THR A 35 13.32 -0.26 4.78
CA THR A 35 13.67 1.15 4.69
C THR A 35 14.67 1.48 5.77
N ASN A 36 15.73 2.16 5.39
CA ASN A 36 16.80 2.60 6.26
C ASN A 36 17.35 3.93 5.74
N ARG A 37 18.23 4.57 6.51
CA ARG A 37 18.80 5.87 6.15
C ARG A 37 19.44 5.90 4.76
N LYS A 38 20.08 4.81 4.31
CA LYS A 38 20.70 4.75 2.97
C LYS A 38 19.63 4.81 1.88
N ILE A 39 18.56 4.03 2.01
CA ILE A 39 17.43 4.03 1.07
C ILE A 39 16.75 5.40 1.03
N ILE A 40 16.48 5.99 2.21
CA ILE A 40 15.86 7.31 2.31
C ILE A 40 16.71 8.37 1.61
N ASN A 41 18.00 8.46 1.96
CA ASN A 41 18.91 9.45 1.39
C ASN A 41 19.03 9.29 -0.13
N ARG A 42 19.12 8.06 -0.62
CA ARG A 42 19.11 7.78 -2.06
C ARG A 42 17.80 8.23 -2.72
N GLY A 43 16.66 7.97 -2.10
CA GLY A 43 15.37 8.45 -2.59
C GLY A 43 15.32 9.98 -2.71
N LEU A 44 15.81 10.69 -1.68
CA LEU A 44 15.91 12.15 -1.67
C LEU A 44 16.89 12.70 -2.72
N GLU A 45 17.99 12.00 -2.98
CA GLU A 45 18.92 12.39 -4.04
C GLU A 45 18.33 12.18 -5.44
N ILE A 46 17.57 11.10 -5.63
CA ILE A 46 17.08 10.67 -6.94
C ILE A 46 15.88 11.48 -7.42
N VAL A 47 14.97 11.80 -6.49
CA VAL A 47 13.67 12.38 -6.81
C VAL A 47 13.83 13.71 -7.58
N PRO A 48 13.17 13.88 -8.74
CA PRO A 48 13.35 15.07 -9.58
C PRO A 48 12.48 16.26 -9.16
N ALA A 49 11.53 16.07 -8.25
CA ALA A 49 10.54 17.06 -7.84
C ALA A 49 10.08 16.85 -6.39
N GLU A 50 9.31 17.79 -5.87
CA GLU A 50 8.74 17.72 -4.53
C GLU A 50 7.47 16.84 -4.50
N TYR A 51 7.59 15.65 -3.90
CA TYR A 51 6.48 14.73 -3.63
C TYR A 51 6.32 14.46 -2.13
N CYS A 52 5.25 13.76 -1.74
CA CYS A 52 5.14 13.30 -0.36
C CYS A 52 6.28 12.33 0.00
N PHE A 53 6.64 12.29 1.29
CA PHE A 53 7.82 11.54 1.76
C PHE A 53 7.82 10.06 1.35
N PRO A 54 6.70 9.30 1.46
CA PRO A 54 6.67 7.91 1.00
C PRO A 54 7.00 7.73 -0.49
N THR A 55 6.59 8.67 -1.35
CA THR A 55 6.96 8.67 -2.77
C THR A 55 8.45 8.91 -2.95
N LYS A 56 9.05 9.84 -2.19
CA LYS A 56 10.52 10.05 -2.22
C LYS A 56 11.27 8.78 -1.80
N VAL A 57 10.82 8.10 -0.76
CA VAL A 57 11.42 6.83 -0.29
C VAL A 57 11.29 5.71 -1.32
N ALA A 58 10.19 5.67 -2.08
CA ALA A 58 9.99 4.68 -3.14
C ALA A 58 11.06 4.73 -4.25
N TYR A 59 11.59 5.91 -4.59
CA TYR A 59 12.73 6.04 -5.51
C TYR A 59 13.97 5.31 -4.98
N GLY A 60 14.24 5.43 -3.68
CA GLY A 60 15.34 4.72 -3.02
C GLY A 60 15.17 3.21 -3.03
N HIS A 61 13.93 2.72 -2.91
CA HIS A 61 13.64 1.28 -3.02
C HIS A 61 13.88 0.74 -4.42
N VAL A 62 13.57 1.52 -5.46
CA VAL A 62 13.88 1.14 -6.85
C VAL A 62 15.39 1.12 -7.09
N ASP A 63 16.13 2.12 -6.61
CA ASP A 63 17.60 2.14 -6.64
C ASP A 63 18.22 0.95 -5.91
N ASN A 64 17.66 0.58 -4.74
CA ASN A 64 18.08 -0.61 -3.99
C ASN A 64 17.87 -1.90 -4.81
N LEU A 65 16.75 -2.03 -5.54
CA LEU A 65 16.50 -3.18 -6.40
C LEU A 65 17.44 -3.22 -7.60
N LEU A 66 17.68 -2.09 -8.28
CA LEU A 66 18.59 -2.04 -9.42
C LEU A 66 19.99 -2.57 -9.05
N LYS A 67 20.46 -2.30 -7.84
CA LYS A 67 21.74 -2.81 -7.31
C LYS A 67 21.74 -4.31 -6.98
N LYS A 68 20.57 -4.92 -6.81
CA LYS A 68 20.40 -6.35 -6.47
C LYS A 68 20.06 -7.23 -7.66
N LEU A 69 19.48 -6.62 -8.69
CA LEU A 69 18.98 -7.30 -9.88
C LEU A 69 20.09 -7.36 -10.95
N LYS A 70 20.03 -8.42 -11.77
CA LYS A 70 20.92 -8.56 -12.93
C LYS A 70 20.27 -7.95 -14.17
N LYS A 71 21.05 -7.84 -15.25
CA LYS A 71 20.59 -7.28 -16.54
C LYS A 71 19.29 -7.92 -17.07
N ASP A 72 19.13 -9.23 -16.90
CA ASP A 72 17.98 -9.99 -17.38
C ASP A 72 16.87 -10.17 -16.33
N ASP A 73 16.93 -9.43 -15.22
CA ASP A 73 15.89 -9.39 -14.20
C ASP A 73 15.01 -8.14 -14.38
N PHE A 74 13.79 -8.19 -13.86
CA PHE A 74 12.77 -7.15 -14.07
C PHE A 74 12.41 -6.44 -12.76
N ILE A 75 11.91 -5.21 -12.84
CA ILE A 75 11.26 -4.51 -11.73
C ILE A 75 9.78 -4.41 -12.05
N PHE A 76 8.94 -4.91 -11.14
CA PHE A 76 7.49 -4.87 -11.26
C PHE A 76 6.92 -3.72 -10.43
N ILE A 77 6.38 -2.72 -11.13
CA ILE A 77 5.66 -1.59 -10.54
C ILE A 77 4.39 -1.40 -11.37
N PRO A 78 3.23 -1.91 -10.94
CA PRO A 78 1.99 -1.79 -11.69
C PRO A 78 1.36 -0.40 -11.53
N TYR A 79 0.57 0.03 -12.51
CA TYR A 79 -0.36 1.15 -12.35
C TYR A 79 -1.62 0.63 -11.67
N ILE A 80 -1.86 0.95 -10.39
CA ILE A 80 -3.06 0.50 -9.67
C ILE A 80 -3.98 1.70 -9.47
N ALA A 81 -4.98 1.88 -10.33
CA ALA A 81 -5.90 3.02 -10.25
C ALA A 81 -6.87 2.90 -9.08
N ASN A 82 -7.40 1.70 -8.83
CA ASN A 82 -8.41 1.43 -7.81
C ASN A 82 -8.19 0.05 -7.19
N THR A 83 -8.78 -0.18 -6.02
CA THR A 83 -8.66 -1.46 -5.30
C THR A 83 -9.77 -2.47 -5.63
N GLY A 84 -10.86 -2.03 -6.29
CA GLY A 84 -12.06 -2.84 -6.53
C GLY A 84 -12.97 -3.02 -5.31
N GLU A 85 -12.51 -2.61 -4.13
CA GLU A 85 -13.16 -2.83 -2.84
C GLU A 85 -13.35 -1.49 -2.10
N PRO A 86 -14.47 -0.77 -2.31
CA PRO A 86 -14.79 0.44 -1.57
C PRO A 86 -15.15 0.14 -0.10
N THR A 87 -14.99 1.14 0.77
CA THR A 87 -15.51 1.07 2.16
C THR A 87 -16.99 1.45 2.17
N GLY A 88 -17.87 0.70 2.84
CA GLY A 88 -19.31 0.98 2.81
C GLY A 88 -19.90 0.94 1.39
N SER A 89 -20.87 1.83 1.10
CA SER A 89 -21.60 1.82 -0.18
C SER A 89 -21.03 2.78 -1.24
N TYR A 90 -19.75 3.19 -1.12
CA TYR A 90 -19.13 4.06 -2.12
C TYR A 90 -19.04 3.41 -3.50
N ARG A 91 -19.26 4.20 -4.55
CA ARG A 91 -19.14 3.73 -5.94
C ARG A 91 -17.70 3.51 -6.42
N TYR A 92 -16.76 4.29 -5.91
CA TYR A 92 -15.35 4.31 -6.38
C TYR A 92 -14.39 4.10 -5.22
N CYS A 93 -13.20 3.54 -5.47
CA CYS A 93 -12.16 3.26 -4.46
C CYS A 93 -10.76 3.51 -5.03
N VAL A 94 -10.50 4.75 -5.43
CA VAL A 94 -9.34 5.16 -6.21
C VAL A 94 -8.12 5.35 -5.29
N THR A 95 -6.93 4.90 -5.72
CA THR A 95 -5.66 5.13 -5.02
C THR A 95 -5.15 6.56 -5.28
N CYS A 96 -4.13 7.08 -4.57
CA CYS A 96 -3.71 8.46 -4.80
C CYS A 96 -2.95 8.64 -6.13
N PRO A 97 -2.94 9.84 -6.75
CA PRO A 97 -2.30 10.03 -8.06
C PRO A 97 -0.82 9.64 -8.08
N TRP A 98 -0.09 9.82 -6.98
CA TRP A 98 1.31 9.42 -6.86
C TRP A 98 1.51 7.89 -6.83
N THR A 99 0.60 7.15 -6.20
CA THR A 99 0.66 5.68 -6.23
C THR A 99 0.25 5.14 -7.60
N GLN A 100 -0.74 5.78 -8.25
CA GLN A 100 -1.19 5.39 -9.59
C GLN A 100 -0.07 5.58 -10.62
N SER A 101 0.55 6.76 -10.62
CA SER A 101 1.60 7.14 -11.57
C SER A 101 3.00 6.67 -11.15
N ALA A 102 3.13 5.84 -10.10
CA ALA A 102 4.41 5.36 -9.61
C ALA A 102 5.34 4.86 -10.72
N PRO A 103 4.89 4.08 -11.72
CA PRO A 103 5.79 3.65 -12.79
C PRO A 103 6.34 4.79 -13.64
N ASP A 104 5.52 5.79 -13.97
CA ASP A 104 5.94 6.97 -14.75
C ASP A 104 6.88 7.86 -13.94
N LEU A 105 6.62 8.02 -12.64
CA LEU A 105 7.49 8.72 -11.71
C LEU A 105 8.88 8.08 -11.71
N MET A 106 8.97 6.76 -11.54
CA MET A 106 10.26 6.05 -11.55
C MET A 106 10.97 6.15 -12.91
N LYS A 107 10.22 5.96 -14.01
CA LYS A 107 10.74 6.06 -15.38
C LYS A 107 11.27 7.44 -15.72
N SER A 108 10.63 8.50 -15.22
CA SER A 108 10.99 9.89 -15.55
C SER A 108 12.20 10.42 -14.77
N ALA A 109 12.66 9.72 -13.72
CA ALA A 109 13.83 10.14 -12.96
C ALA A 109 15.15 9.86 -13.72
N PRO A 110 15.90 10.89 -14.14
CA PRO A 110 17.14 10.69 -14.90
C PRO A 110 18.21 9.91 -14.13
N LYS A 111 18.21 10.01 -12.79
CA LYS A 111 19.13 9.25 -11.94
C LYS A 111 18.80 7.75 -11.96
N LEU A 112 17.53 7.33 -11.90
CA LEU A 112 17.18 5.91 -12.03
C LEU A 112 17.52 5.36 -13.42
N ALA A 113 17.35 6.16 -14.47
CA ALA A 113 17.77 5.77 -15.81
C ALA A 113 19.28 5.51 -15.89
N LYS A 114 20.10 6.37 -15.27
CA LYS A 114 21.56 6.18 -15.16
C LYS A 114 21.93 4.94 -14.35
N GLU A 115 21.16 4.60 -13.31
CA GLU A 115 21.34 3.39 -12.49
C GLU A 115 20.83 2.12 -13.19
N GLY A 116 20.29 2.24 -14.42
CA GLY A 116 19.93 1.10 -15.26
C GLY A 116 18.43 0.81 -15.37
N LEU A 117 17.55 1.65 -14.84
CA LEU A 117 16.11 1.52 -15.07
C LEU A 117 15.78 1.92 -16.52
N ASN A 118 15.05 1.07 -17.24
CA ASN A 118 14.65 1.35 -18.61
C ASN A 118 13.32 0.66 -18.96
N LEU A 119 12.83 0.89 -20.18
CA LEU A 119 11.56 0.32 -20.64
C LEU A 119 11.59 -1.20 -20.81
N GLU A 120 12.76 -1.82 -20.94
CA GLU A 120 12.88 -3.27 -21.11
C GLU A 120 12.72 -3.98 -19.77
N ASN A 121 13.39 -3.48 -18.73
CA ASN A 121 13.37 -4.10 -17.39
C ASN A 121 12.22 -3.64 -16.48
N LEU A 122 11.55 -2.52 -16.77
CA LEU A 122 10.39 -2.05 -16.01
C LEU A 122 9.08 -2.70 -16.51
N VAL A 123 8.42 -3.48 -15.67
CA VAL A 123 7.14 -4.16 -15.97
C VAL A 123 6.01 -3.49 -15.20
N SER A 124 5.08 -2.88 -15.94
CA SER A 124 4.06 -1.98 -15.38
C SER A 124 2.69 -2.21 -16.01
N PRO A 125 2.01 -3.32 -15.69
CA PRO A 125 0.64 -3.52 -16.16
C PRO A 125 -0.32 -2.49 -15.56
N SER A 126 -1.37 -2.16 -16.31
CA SER A 126 -2.43 -1.28 -15.83
C SER A 126 -3.51 -2.11 -15.15
N LEU A 127 -3.64 -2.00 -13.83
CA LEU A 127 -4.52 -2.83 -13.02
C LEU A 127 -5.69 -2.00 -12.49
N PHE A 128 -6.86 -2.19 -13.11
CA PHE A 128 -8.12 -1.61 -12.68
C PHE A 128 -9.01 -2.74 -12.14
N PHE A 129 -9.02 -2.91 -10.82
CA PHE A 129 -9.66 -4.06 -10.18
C PHE A 129 -11.19 -4.03 -10.32
N ASP A 130 -11.79 -2.85 -10.37
CA ASP A 130 -13.21 -2.63 -10.68
C ASP A 130 -13.63 -3.04 -12.10
N TRP A 131 -12.69 -3.26 -13.03
CA TRP A 131 -12.97 -3.79 -14.38
C TRP A 131 -13.01 -5.32 -14.43
N GLY A 132 -12.81 -5.97 -13.28
CA GLY A 132 -12.98 -7.40 -13.09
C GLY A 132 -11.79 -8.25 -13.53
N LEU A 133 -11.90 -9.54 -13.21
CA LEU A 133 -10.78 -10.49 -13.29
C LEU A 133 -10.18 -10.65 -14.70
N ASN A 134 -11.02 -10.59 -15.75
CA ASN A 134 -10.56 -10.76 -17.13
C ASN A 134 -9.62 -9.63 -17.57
N HIS A 135 -9.88 -8.39 -17.12
CA HIS A 135 -9.00 -7.26 -17.36
C HIS A 135 -7.64 -7.46 -16.67
N ILE A 136 -7.66 -7.84 -15.39
CA ILE A 136 -6.43 -8.12 -14.64
C ILE A 136 -5.64 -9.27 -15.28
N GLU A 137 -6.32 -10.34 -15.72
CA GLU A 137 -5.68 -11.46 -16.41
C GLU A 137 -4.98 -11.02 -17.71
N ASP A 138 -5.64 -10.23 -18.56
CA ASP A 138 -5.05 -9.71 -19.80
C ASP A 138 -3.78 -8.89 -19.54
N GLN A 139 -3.84 -8.01 -18.54
CA GLN A 139 -2.73 -7.13 -18.19
C GLN A 139 -1.56 -7.92 -17.59
N MET A 140 -1.85 -8.92 -16.76
CA MET A 140 -0.83 -9.81 -16.22
C MET A 140 -0.25 -10.75 -17.29
N LYS A 141 -1.02 -11.16 -18.30
CA LYS A 141 -0.48 -11.89 -19.47
C LYS A 141 0.54 -11.05 -20.23
N LYS A 142 0.24 -9.77 -20.47
CA LYS A 142 1.17 -8.83 -21.10
C LYS A 142 2.44 -8.65 -20.26
N ALA A 143 2.30 -8.49 -18.94
CA ALA A 143 3.44 -8.40 -18.03
C ALA A 143 4.33 -9.66 -18.06
N VAL A 144 3.73 -10.85 -18.02
CA VAL A 144 4.45 -12.13 -18.03
C VAL A 144 5.11 -12.40 -19.39
N ALA A 145 4.42 -12.09 -20.49
CA ALA A 145 4.97 -12.22 -21.84
C ALA A 145 6.17 -11.28 -22.04
N LYS A 146 6.10 -10.05 -21.51
CA LYS A 146 7.23 -9.10 -21.55
C LYS A 146 8.47 -9.64 -20.85
N MET A 147 8.29 -10.43 -19.80
CA MET A 147 9.39 -11.10 -19.10
C MET A 147 9.89 -12.36 -19.81
N GLY A 148 9.35 -12.72 -20.98
CA GLY A 148 9.71 -13.93 -21.72
C GLY A 148 9.17 -15.23 -21.11
N HIS A 149 8.16 -15.15 -20.23
CA HIS A 149 7.56 -16.32 -19.58
C HIS A 149 6.25 -16.76 -20.25
N SER A 150 5.93 -18.05 -20.10
CA SER A 150 4.68 -18.62 -20.64
C SER A 150 3.45 -18.01 -19.96
N THR A 151 2.47 -17.61 -20.77
CA THR A 151 1.21 -17.02 -20.31
C THR A 151 0.12 -18.06 -20.02
N LYS A 152 0.37 -19.35 -20.29
CA LYS A 152 -0.60 -20.44 -20.18
C LYS A 152 -1.21 -20.55 -18.77
N ASN A 153 -0.39 -20.33 -17.74
CA ASN A 153 -0.78 -20.52 -16.35
C ASN A 153 -1.14 -19.20 -15.64
N VAL A 154 -1.25 -18.07 -16.36
CA VAL A 154 -1.49 -16.75 -15.73
C VAL A 154 -2.82 -16.71 -14.99
N ARG A 155 -3.89 -17.30 -15.53
CA ARG A 155 -5.20 -17.34 -14.84
C ARG A 155 -5.12 -18.10 -13.52
N ALA A 156 -4.49 -19.28 -13.54
CA ALA A 156 -4.31 -20.10 -12.33
C ALA A 156 -3.40 -19.40 -11.31
N ALA A 157 -2.32 -18.75 -11.75
CA ALA A 157 -1.45 -17.95 -10.89
C ALA A 157 -2.19 -16.76 -10.25
N LEU A 158 -3.07 -16.10 -11.01
CA LEU A 158 -3.87 -14.99 -10.52
C LEU A 158 -4.90 -15.46 -9.48
N GLN A 159 -5.54 -16.61 -9.71
CA GLN A 159 -6.41 -17.24 -8.73
C GLN A 159 -5.66 -17.60 -7.44
N GLU A 160 -4.46 -18.17 -7.53
CA GLU A 160 -3.63 -18.45 -6.35
C GLU A 160 -3.30 -17.16 -5.57
N GLY A 161 -2.93 -16.08 -6.27
CA GLY A 161 -2.70 -14.77 -5.66
C GLY A 161 -3.95 -14.24 -4.94
N LEU A 162 -5.12 -14.30 -5.58
CA LEU A 162 -6.38 -13.81 -5.01
C LEU A 162 -6.78 -14.62 -3.77
N ILE A 163 -6.66 -15.95 -3.81
CA ILE A 163 -6.91 -16.82 -2.65
C ILE A 163 -5.95 -16.48 -1.51
N ASN A 164 -4.68 -16.19 -1.81
CA ASN A 164 -3.72 -15.79 -0.77
C ASN A 164 -4.08 -14.44 -0.14
N LYS A 165 -4.46 -13.46 -0.97
CA LYS A 165 -4.96 -12.16 -0.51
C LYS A 165 -6.20 -12.30 0.37
N GLU A 166 -7.20 -13.09 -0.04
CA GLU A 166 -8.40 -13.35 0.75
C GLU A 166 -8.06 -13.98 2.11
N ARG A 167 -7.14 -14.95 2.13
CA ARG A 167 -6.64 -15.55 3.39
C ARG A 167 -5.93 -14.53 4.26
N PHE A 168 -5.19 -13.59 3.69
CA PHE A 168 -4.54 -12.51 4.42
C PHE A 168 -5.57 -11.56 5.01
N ASP A 169 -6.53 -11.11 4.22
CA ASP A 169 -7.59 -10.19 4.64
C ASP A 169 -8.43 -10.82 5.77
N LYS A 170 -8.78 -12.11 5.67
CA LYS A 170 -9.48 -12.83 6.75
C LYS A 170 -8.68 -12.86 8.06
N LYS A 171 -7.36 -13.03 8.00
CA LYS A 171 -6.50 -12.97 9.21
C LYS A 171 -6.50 -11.58 9.83
N ILE A 172 -6.52 -10.53 9.01
CA ILE A 172 -6.64 -9.15 9.48
C ILE A 172 -7.99 -8.94 10.18
N GLU A 173 -9.10 -9.46 9.64
CA GLU A 173 -10.41 -9.41 10.28
C GLU A 173 -10.46 -10.16 11.62
N GLU A 174 -9.90 -11.38 11.66
CA GLU A 174 -9.80 -12.18 12.89
C GLU A 174 -8.99 -11.42 13.94
N ARG A 175 -7.83 -10.87 13.56
CA ARG A 175 -6.99 -10.07 14.45
C ARG A 175 -7.66 -8.78 14.90
N THR A 176 -8.44 -8.14 14.02
CA THR A 176 -9.24 -6.94 14.36
C THR A 176 -10.22 -7.26 15.48
N LYS A 177 -10.93 -8.39 15.41
CA LYS A 177 -11.86 -8.84 16.45
C LYS A 177 -11.13 -9.05 17.77
N GLU A 178 -10.01 -9.76 17.75
CA GLU A 178 -9.18 -9.99 18.95
C GLU A 178 -8.74 -8.69 19.61
N VAL A 179 -8.23 -7.74 18.83
CA VAL A 179 -7.77 -6.43 19.34
C VAL A 179 -8.94 -5.66 19.94
N PHE A 180 -10.07 -5.55 19.25
CA PHE A 180 -11.21 -4.77 19.76
C PHE A 180 -11.92 -5.42 20.95
N ASP A 181 -11.95 -6.75 21.04
CA ASP A 181 -12.40 -7.43 22.25
C ASP A 181 -11.41 -7.27 23.40
N SER A 182 -10.11 -7.15 23.10
CA SER A 182 -9.11 -6.80 24.11
C SER A 182 -9.29 -5.38 24.63
N ILE A 183 -9.65 -4.39 23.80
CA ILE A 183 -9.91 -3.01 24.25
C ILE A 183 -11.04 -2.96 25.28
N LYS A 184 -12.11 -3.76 25.10
CA LYS A 184 -13.21 -3.84 26.09
C LYS A 184 -12.75 -4.40 27.45
N LYS A 185 -11.70 -5.23 27.45
CA LYS A 185 -11.12 -5.88 28.64
C LYS A 185 -9.94 -5.09 29.21
N TYR A 186 -9.24 -4.33 28.37
CA TYR A 186 -8.12 -3.48 28.73
C TYR A 186 -8.62 -2.41 29.68
N LYS A 187 -7.83 -2.14 30.74
CA LYS A 187 -8.16 -1.29 31.89
C LYS A 187 -9.17 -0.21 31.50
N LYS A 188 -10.40 -0.33 32.03
CA LYS A 188 -11.65 0.25 31.52
C LYS A 188 -11.64 1.78 31.23
N ASN A 189 -10.57 2.48 31.58
CA ASN A 189 -10.36 3.93 31.42
C ASN A 189 -8.98 4.33 30.85
N GLU A 190 -8.12 3.41 30.42
CA GLU A 190 -6.85 3.78 29.78
C GLU A 190 -7.06 4.11 28.29
N PRO A 191 -6.38 5.14 27.76
CA PRO A 191 -6.49 5.51 26.36
C PRO A 191 -5.82 4.46 25.45
N ALA A 192 -6.49 4.15 24.35
CA ALA A 192 -5.91 3.42 23.22
C ALA A 192 -5.78 4.38 22.02
N PHE A 193 -4.79 4.16 21.17
CA PHE A 193 -4.50 5.02 20.04
C PHE A 193 -4.70 4.31 18.70
N LEU A 194 -5.60 4.83 17.88
CA LEU A 194 -5.80 4.41 16.50
C LEU A 194 -4.87 5.22 15.58
N VAL A 195 -3.85 4.58 15.04
CA VAL A 195 -2.90 5.16 14.10
C VAL A 195 -3.51 5.14 12.70
N MET A 196 -4.04 6.28 12.28
CA MET A 196 -4.67 6.49 10.98
C MET A 196 -3.61 6.82 9.94
N ALA A 197 -3.06 5.78 9.35
CA ALA A 197 -2.04 5.87 8.31
C ALA A 197 -2.30 4.85 7.21
N ARG A 198 -1.69 5.07 6.04
CA ARG A 198 -1.74 4.10 4.93
C ARG A 198 -0.76 2.95 5.23
N PRO A 199 -0.97 1.71 4.71
CA PRO A 199 -0.09 0.58 5.01
C PRO A 199 1.40 0.84 4.77
N TYR A 200 1.75 1.56 3.71
CA TYR A 200 3.14 1.89 3.39
C TYR A 200 3.78 2.97 4.27
N THR A 201 3.02 3.48 5.22
CA THR A 201 3.47 4.37 6.28
C THR A 201 3.33 3.68 7.63
N ALA A 202 2.18 3.05 7.91
CA ALA A 202 1.91 2.40 9.18
C ALA A 202 2.95 1.35 9.53
N TYR A 203 3.36 0.54 8.55
CA TYR A 203 4.28 -0.59 8.75
C TYR A 203 5.74 -0.30 8.39
N ASP A 204 6.13 0.99 8.36
CA ASP A 204 7.50 1.41 8.11
C ASP A 204 7.94 2.46 9.14
N ALA A 205 8.69 1.99 10.14
CA ALA A 205 9.19 2.80 11.26
C ALA A 205 10.05 3.99 10.80
N ASN A 206 10.78 3.86 9.68
CA ASN A 206 11.61 4.94 9.18
C ASN A 206 10.79 5.99 8.40
N VAL A 207 9.61 5.61 7.93
CA VAL A 207 8.68 6.50 7.22
C VAL A 207 7.75 7.23 8.20
N ASN A 208 7.31 6.56 9.26
CA ASN A 208 6.38 7.12 10.25
C ASN A 208 7.06 7.65 11.53
N ASN A 209 8.40 7.72 11.55
CA ASN A 209 9.19 8.11 12.72
C ASN A 209 8.88 7.26 13.96
N ASP A 210 8.74 5.96 13.75
CA ASP A 210 8.56 4.92 14.76
C ASP A 210 7.42 5.17 15.77
N ILE A 211 6.36 5.85 15.32
CA ILE A 211 5.30 6.32 16.21
C ILE A 211 4.57 5.18 16.92
N VAL A 212 4.41 4.02 16.27
CA VAL A 212 3.76 2.85 16.86
C VAL A 212 4.54 2.37 18.09
N ASN A 213 5.86 2.21 17.97
CA ASN A 213 6.70 1.78 19.09
C ASN A 213 6.76 2.85 20.18
N LYS A 214 6.80 4.14 19.84
CA LYS A 214 6.73 5.23 20.83
C LYS A 214 5.46 5.22 21.67
N ILE A 215 4.31 4.87 21.07
CA ILE A 215 3.05 4.71 21.80
C ILE A 215 3.11 3.51 22.74
N LEU A 216 3.66 2.38 22.25
CA LEU A 216 3.83 1.16 23.06
C LEU A 216 4.81 1.38 24.24
N ASP A 217 5.93 2.06 24.00
CA ASP A 217 6.93 2.42 25.02
C ASP A 217 6.36 3.37 26.08
N ALA A 218 5.42 4.23 25.69
CA ALA A 218 4.64 5.07 26.60
C ALA A 218 3.59 4.29 27.41
N GLY A 219 3.47 2.97 27.20
CA GLY A 219 2.56 2.09 27.94
C GLY A 219 1.13 2.05 27.39
N TYR A 220 0.89 2.55 26.17
CA TYR A 220 -0.43 2.60 25.56
C TYR A 220 -0.58 1.63 24.40
N LEU A 221 -1.82 1.20 24.14
CA LEU A 221 -2.12 0.35 22.99
C LEU A 221 -2.09 1.17 21.70
N ALA A 222 -1.28 0.76 20.73
CA ALA A 222 -1.27 1.31 19.38
C ALA A 222 -1.98 0.35 18.41
N ILE A 223 -2.99 0.85 17.70
CA ILE A 223 -3.83 0.07 16.79
C ILE A 223 -3.67 0.67 15.39
N PRO A 224 -3.14 -0.06 14.40
CA PRO A 224 -3.11 0.42 13.02
C PRO A 224 -4.52 0.45 12.42
N LEU A 225 -4.76 1.34 11.47
CA LEU A 225 -6.06 1.52 10.81
C LEU A 225 -6.61 0.23 10.20
N GLU A 226 -5.76 -0.65 9.67
CA GLU A 226 -6.19 -1.93 9.09
C GLU A 226 -6.74 -2.91 10.13
N LEU A 227 -6.40 -2.73 11.42
CA LEU A 227 -6.94 -3.51 12.53
C LEU A 227 -8.14 -2.84 13.21
N ALA A 228 -8.81 -1.91 12.52
CA ALA A 228 -10.03 -1.27 12.99
C ALA A 228 -11.27 -1.83 12.26
N PRO A 229 -12.40 -2.06 12.96
CA PRO A 229 -13.63 -2.59 12.39
C PRO A 229 -14.41 -1.49 11.64
N ILE A 230 -13.77 -0.89 10.63
CA ILE A 230 -14.33 0.23 9.86
C ILE A 230 -15.09 -0.21 8.62
N GLY A 231 -14.94 -1.47 8.19
CA GLY A 231 -15.58 -1.99 6.97
C GLY A 231 -17.10 -1.95 6.98
N SER A 232 -17.73 -2.04 8.17
CA SER A 232 -19.17 -1.95 8.36
C SER A 232 -19.70 -0.52 8.57
N ILE A 233 -18.82 0.47 8.63
CA ILE A 233 -19.19 1.86 8.86
C ILE A 233 -19.40 2.54 7.51
N ASP A 234 -20.66 2.79 7.16
CA ASP A 234 -21.03 3.47 5.93
C ASP A 234 -21.28 4.97 6.17
N ILE A 235 -20.44 5.77 5.53
CA ILE A 235 -20.44 7.24 5.56
C ILE A 235 -20.72 7.84 4.18
N SER A 236 -21.06 6.99 3.21
CA SER A 236 -21.18 7.39 1.80
C SER A 236 -22.32 8.36 1.55
N GLN A 237 -23.37 8.35 2.36
CA GLN A 237 -24.48 9.31 2.26
C GLN A 237 -24.08 10.70 2.76
N GLN A 238 -23.28 10.78 3.83
CA GLN A 238 -22.80 12.03 4.41
C GLN A 238 -21.71 12.66 3.56
N MET A 239 -20.84 11.84 2.97
CA MET A 239 -19.67 12.29 2.20
C MET A 239 -19.59 11.61 0.82
N PRO A 240 -20.59 11.77 -0.07
CA PRO A 240 -20.76 10.96 -1.29
C PRO A 240 -19.65 11.12 -2.33
N LYS A 241 -18.87 12.21 -2.24
CA LYS A 241 -17.79 12.53 -3.19
C LYS A 241 -16.42 12.04 -2.73
N MET A 242 -16.30 11.28 -1.65
CA MET A 242 -15.03 10.70 -1.22
C MET A 242 -14.67 9.47 -2.06
N TYR A 243 -14.01 9.69 -3.19
CA TYR A 243 -13.59 8.60 -4.09
C TYR A 243 -12.22 8.00 -3.75
N TRP A 244 -11.44 8.64 -2.86
CA TRP A 244 -10.16 8.10 -2.40
C TRP A 244 -10.37 6.98 -1.39
N ILE A 245 -9.88 5.77 -1.67
CA ILE A 245 -10.03 4.62 -0.75
C ILE A 245 -9.52 4.93 0.66
N GLN A 246 -8.38 5.62 0.77
CA GLN A 246 -7.80 6.00 2.05
C GLN A 246 -8.63 7.07 2.78
N GLY A 247 -9.30 7.95 2.04
CA GLY A 247 -10.22 8.93 2.63
C GLY A 247 -11.48 8.28 3.17
N GLN A 248 -12.02 7.28 2.47
CA GLN A 248 -13.15 6.51 2.96
C GLN A 248 -12.82 5.80 4.27
N LYS A 249 -11.65 5.13 4.33
CA LYS A 249 -11.18 4.46 5.56
C LYS A 249 -10.98 5.44 6.72
N LYS A 250 -10.35 6.60 6.48
CA LYS A 250 -10.13 7.62 7.52
C LYS A 250 -11.44 8.22 8.03
N LEU A 251 -12.39 8.52 7.16
CA LEU A 251 -13.70 9.04 7.57
C LEU A 251 -14.51 7.99 8.35
N ALA A 252 -14.46 6.71 7.94
CA ALA A 252 -15.07 5.62 8.70
C ALA A 252 -14.41 5.45 10.08
N ALA A 253 -13.09 5.65 10.17
CA ALA A 253 -12.36 5.67 11.43
C ALA A 253 -12.75 6.86 12.33
N ILE A 254 -13.00 8.05 11.77
CA ILE A 254 -13.52 9.19 12.55
C ILE A 254 -14.85 8.84 13.22
N GLU A 255 -15.77 8.21 12.48
CA GLU A 255 -17.06 7.77 13.03
C GLU A 255 -16.88 6.68 14.12
N LEU A 256 -15.89 5.79 13.96
CA LEU A 256 -15.51 4.85 15.01
C LEU A 256 -14.99 5.57 16.27
N LEU A 257 -14.12 6.58 16.10
CA LEU A 257 -13.56 7.37 17.20
C LEU A 257 -14.66 8.13 17.96
N ASN A 258 -15.59 8.77 17.25
CA ASN A 258 -16.72 9.49 17.85
C ASN A 258 -17.60 8.62 18.75
N LYS A 259 -17.68 7.31 18.47
CA LYS A 259 -18.44 6.34 19.27
C LYS A 259 -17.67 5.78 20.47
N ASN A 260 -16.36 6.01 20.56
CA ASN A 260 -15.48 5.37 21.54
C ASN A 260 -14.66 6.41 22.33
N LYS A 261 -15.13 6.77 23.53
CA LYS A 261 -14.51 7.83 24.37
C LYS A 261 -13.05 7.58 24.79
N ASN A 262 -12.62 6.32 24.83
CA ASN A 262 -11.26 5.94 25.24
C ASN A 262 -10.34 5.59 24.05
N LEU A 263 -10.81 5.80 22.81
CA LEU A 263 -10.04 5.58 21.60
C LEU A 263 -9.68 6.92 20.97
N PHE A 264 -8.39 7.21 20.86
CA PHE A 264 -7.85 8.47 20.34
C PHE A 264 -7.21 8.26 18.98
N GLY A 265 -7.50 9.14 18.02
CA GLY A 265 -6.91 9.08 16.68
C GLY A 265 -5.55 9.76 16.63
N ILE A 266 -4.58 9.13 15.98
CA ILE A 266 -3.32 9.75 15.53
C ILE A 266 -3.29 9.70 14.01
N ASP A 267 -3.55 10.82 13.35
CA ASP A 267 -3.46 10.93 11.89
C ASP A 267 -2.01 11.16 11.45
N ILE A 268 -1.52 10.28 10.57
CA ILE A 268 -0.22 10.48 9.93
C ILE A 268 -0.45 11.02 8.53
N THR A 269 0.13 12.18 8.27
CA THR A 269 0.10 12.87 6.98
C THR A 269 1.49 13.36 6.59
N TYR A 270 1.63 13.77 5.34
CA TYR A 270 2.88 14.27 4.79
C TYR A 270 2.64 15.55 3.99
N PHE A 271 3.66 16.40 3.95
CA PHE A 271 3.70 17.49 2.98
C PHE A 271 3.53 16.96 1.55
N ALA A 272 2.94 17.77 0.68
CA ALA A 272 2.60 17.42 -0.71
C ALA A 272 1.66 16.20 -0.86
N CYS A 273 0.86 15.88 0.16
CA CYS A 273 -0.16 14.85 0.10
C CYS A 273 -1.56 15.43 -0.19
N GLY A 274 -1.92 15.53 -1.48
CA GLY A 274 -3.20 16.09 -1.93
C GLY A 274 -4.45 15.48 -1.27
N PRO A 275 -4.62 14.13 -1.27
CA PRO A 275 -5.80 13.51 -0.65
C PRO A 275 -5.91 13.78 0.85
N ASP A 276 -4.79 13.76 1.58
CA ASP A 276 -4.83 14.00 3.03
C ASP A 276 -5.21 15.46 3.33
N THR A 277 -4.79 16.44 2.51
CA THR A 277 -5.25 17.83 2.66
C THR A 277 -6.77 17.95 2.62
N GLN A 278 -7.44 17.17 1.77
CA GLN A 278 -8.91 17.16 1.70
C GLN A 278 -9.56 16.50 2.91
N ILE A 279 -8.99 15.37 3.36
CA ILE A 279 -9.52 14.58 4.48
C ILE A 279 -9.30 15.30 5.82
N ASN A 280 -8.16 15.96 6.00
CA ASN A 280 -7.78 16.59 7.26
C ASN A 280 -8.69 17.77 7.63
N GLN A 281 -9.40 18.36 6.66
CA GLN A 281 -10.45 19.34 6.94
C GLN A 281 -11.67 18.74 7.67
N GLN A 282 -11.85 17.43 7.57
CA GLN A 282 -12.93 16.66 8.21
C GLN A 282 -12.53 16.08 9.57
N MET A 283 -11.26 16.19 9.96
CA MET A 283 -10.72 15.70 11.24
C MET A 283 -10.95 16.70 12.40
N ARG A 284 -11.96 17.57 12.30
CA ARG A 284 -12.27 18.62 13.28
C ARG A 284 -13.33 18.18 14.28
#